data_AF-P14576-F1
#
_entry.id   AF-P14576-F1
#
_cell.length_a   1.000
_cell.length_b   1.000
_cell.length_c   1.000
_cell.angle_alpha   90.00
_cell.angle_beta   90.00
_cell.angle_gamma   90.00
#
_symmetry.space_group_name_H-M   'P 1'
#
loop_
_entity.id
_entity.type
_entity.pdbx_description
1 polymer ?
#
loop_
_entity_poly.entity_id
_entity_poly.type
_entity_poly.pdbx_seq_one_letter_code
_entity_poly.pdbx_strand_id
1 'polypeptide(L)'
;MVLADLGRKITSALRSLSNATIINEEVLNAMLKEVCTALLEADVNIKLVKQLRENVKSAIDLEEMASGLNKRKMIQHAVFKELVKLVDPGVKAWTPTKGKQNVIMFVGLQGSGKTTTCSKLAYYYQRKGWKTCLICADTFRAGAFDQLKQNATKARIPFYGSYTEMDPVIIASEGVEKFKNENFEIIIVDTSGRHKQEDSLFEEMLQVSNAIQPDNIVYVMDASIGQACEAQAKAFKDKVDVASVIVTKLDGHAKGGGALSAVAATKSPIIFIGTGEHIDDFEPFKTQPFISKLLGMGDIEGLIDKVNELKLDDNEALIEKLKHGQFTLRDMYEQFQNIMKMGPFSQILGMIPGFGTDFMSKGNEQESMARLKKLMTIMDSMNDQELDSTDGAKVFSKQPGRIQRVARGSGVSTRDVQELLTQYTKFAQMVKKMGGIKGLFKGGDMSKNVSQSQMAKLNQQMAKMMDPRVLHHMGGMAGLQSMMRQFQQGAAGNMKGMMGFNNM
;
A
#
# COMPACT_ATOMS: atom_id res chain seq x y z
N MET A 1 8.11 4.83 9.89
CA MET A 1 7.46 3.53 10.09
C MET A 1 8.47 2.54 10.63
N VAL A 2 8.26 1.93 11.79
CA VAL A 2 9.26 1.03 12.39
C VAL A 2 9.36 -0.32 11.67
N LEU A 3 8.33 -0.73 10.91
CA LEU A 3 8.50 -1.77 9.90
C LEU A 3 9.59 -1.42 8.87
N ALA A 4 9.77 -0.15 8.51
CA ALA A 4 10.87 0.26 7.65
C ALA A 4 12.22 0.16 8.36
N ASP A 5 12.28 0.28 9.69
CA ASP A 5 13.53 0.13 10.46
C ASP A 5 13.93 -1.34 10.59
N LEU A 6 12.97 -2.21 10.95
CA LEU A 6 13.15 -3.66 10.92
C LEU A 6 13.55 -4.11 9.52
N GLY A 7 12.83 -3.63 8.52
CA GLY A 7 13.11 -3.87 7.12
C GLY A 7 14.52 -3.47 6.73
N ARG A 8 14.92 -2.22 7.03
CA ARG A 8 16.29 -1.73 6.80
C ARG A 8 17.36 -2.58 7.48
N LYS A 9 17.15 -3.01 8.72
CA LYS A 9 18.09 -3.89 9.45
C LYS A 9 18.21 -5.26 8.78
N ILE A 10 17.09 -5.88 8.42
CA ILE A 10 17.10 -7.17 7.71
C ILE A 10 17.72 -7.01 6.32
N THR A 11 17.34 -5.99 5.55
CA THR A 11 17.93 -5.69 4.24
C THR A 11 19.44 -5.42 4.37
N SER A 12 19.89 -4.73 5.43
CA SER A 12 21.31 -4.52 5.70
C SER A 12 22.04 -5.83 5.99
N ALA A 13 21.44 -6.72 6.80
CA ALA A 13 21.98 -8.06 7.07
C ALA A 13 22.01 -8.93 5.80
N LEU A 14 21.00 -8.84 4.94
CA LEU A 14 20.99 -9.54 3.64
C LEU A 14 21.99 -8.92 2.65
N ARG A 15 22.29 -7.62 2.76
CA ARG A 15 23.34 -6.94 1.98
C ARG A 15 24.75 -7.31 2.45
N SER A 16 24.97 -7.56 3.75
CA SER A 16 26.28 -8.01 4.24
C SER A 16 26.69 -9.35 3.59
N LEU A 17 25.70 -10.24 3.38
CA LEU A 17 25.87 -11.48 2.62
C LEU A 17 26.17 -11.26 1.13
N SER A 18 25.67 -10.16 0.54
CA SER A 18 25.99 -9.79 -0.84
C SER A 18 27.42 -9.27 -1.03
N ASN A 19 28.00 -8.69 0.02
CA ASN A 19 29.38 -8.17 0.03
C ASN A 19 30.43 -9.26 0.33
N ALA A 20 30.04 -10.37 0.96
CA ALA A 20 30.95 -11.47 1.26
C ALA A 20 31.35 -12.25 -0.01
N THR A 21 32.65 -12.32 -0.30
CA THR A 21 33.20 -13.04 -1.47
C THR A 21 32.99 -14.56 -1.38
N ILE A 22 33.12 -15.12 -0.18
CA ILE A 22 32.90 -16.54 0.11
C ILE A 22 31.80 -16.63 1.17
N ILE A 23 30.82 -17.49 0.92
CA ILE A 23 29.71 -17.74 1.84
C ILE A 23 30.02 -19.05 2.56
N ASN A 24 30.53 -18.93 3.78
CA ASN A 24 30.78 -20.03 4.70
C ASN A 24 29.75 -20.04 5.84
N GLU A 25 29.82 -21.03 6.72
CA GLU A 25 28.91 -21.14 7.87
C GLU A 25 29.02 -19.93 8.83
N GLU A 26 30.19 -19.34 8.96
CA GLU A 26 30.42 -18.16 9.81
C GLU A 26 29.66 -16.93 9.29
N VAL A 27 29.73 -16.65 7.99
CA VAL A 27 28.99 -15.56 7.33
C VAL A 27 27.48 -15.78 7.45
N LEU A 28 27.01 -17.03 7.26
CA LEU A 28 25.60 -17.38 7.44
C LEU A 28 25.14 -17.15 8.89
N ASN A 29 25.91 -17.62 9.87
CA ASN A 29 25.59 -17.45 11.29
C ASN A 29 25.63 -15.99 11.73
N ALA A 30 26.56 -15.18 11.21
CA ALA A 30 26.62 -13.75 11.48
C ALA A 30 25.40 -13.03 10.92
N MET A 31 25.02 -13.30 9.66
CA MET A 31 23.81 -12.74 9.05
C MET A 31 22.55 -13.15 9.81
N LEU A 32 22.40 -14.44 10.15
CA LEU A 32 21.26 -14.93 10.92
C LEU A 32 21.21 -14.28 12.31
N LYS A 33 22.35 -14.04 12.95
CA LYS A 33 22.42 -13.32 14.23
C LYS A 33 21.93 -11.89 14.08
N GLU A 34 22.35 -11.16 13.05
CA GLU A 34 21.85 -9.79 12.78
C GLU A 34 20.34 -9.77 12.52
N VAL A 35 19.82 -10.69 11.70
CA VAL A 35 18.38 -10.83 11.45
C VAL A 35 17.62 -11.15 12.74
N CYS A 36 18.12 -12.10 13.55
CA CYS A 36 17.51 -12.46 14.83
C CYS A 36 17.51 -11.28 15.81
N THR A 37 18.63 -10.54 15.91
CA THR A 37 18.72 -9.33 16.74
C THR A 37 17.70 -8.30 16.29
N ALA A 38 17.56 -8.07 14.98
CA ALA A 38 16.58 -7.14 14.44
C ALA A 38 15.14 -7.55 14.79
N LEU A 39 14.81 -8.85 14.68
CA LEU A 39 13.49 -9.37 15.06
C LEU A 39 13.22 -9.24 16.57
N LEU A 40 14.21 -9.52 17.41
CA LEU A 40 14.09 -9.36 18.87
C LEU A 40 13.92 -7.90 19.27
N GLU A 41 14.68 -6.99 18.67
CA GLU A 41 14.53 -5.55 18.86
C GLU A 41 13.14 -5.06 18.40
N ALA A 42 12.54 -5.73 17.42
CA ALA A 42 11.18 -5.48 16.95
C ALA A 42 10.09 -6.16 17.81
N ASP A 43 10.43 -6.68 18.98
CA ASP A 43 9.53 -7.36 19.92
C ASP A 43 8.82 -8.59 19.32
N VAL A 44 9.52 -9.32 18.44
CA VAL A 44 9.10 -10.66 18.00
C VAL A 44 9.44 -11.67 19.09
N ASN A 45 8.55 -12.63 19.33
CA ASN A 45 8.74 -13.65 20.37
C ASN A 45 10.04 -14.43 20.23
N ILE A 46 10.81 -14.55 21.32
CA ILE A 46 12.10 -15.23 21.32
C ILE A 46 12.00 -16.70 20.89
N LYS A 47 10.89 -17.37 21.18
CA LYS A 47 10.64 -18.75 20.74
C LYS A 47 10.49 -18.83 19.22
N LEU A 48 9.77 -17.87 18.63
CA LEU A 48 9.58 -17.77 17.18
C LEU A 48 10.89 -17.41 16.47
N VAL A 49 11.68 -16.50 17.03
CA VAL A 49 13.00 -16.14 16.49
C VAL A 49 13.95 -17.34 16.54
N LYS A 50 13.96 -18.10 17.65
CA LYS A 50 14.75 -19.33 17.76
C LYS A 50 14.32 -20.37 16.73
N GLN A 51 13.01 -20.60 16.59
CA GLN A 51 12.47 -21.54 15.60
C GLN A 51 12.82 -21.13 14.17
N LEU A 52 12.72 -19.84 13.84
CA LEU A 52 13.13 -19.31 12.53
C LEU A 52 14.61 -19.59 12.26
N ARG A 53 15.48 -19.34 13.25
CA ARG A 53 16.92 -19.58 13.10
C ARG A 53 17.21 -21.06 12.82
N GLU A 54 16.58 -21.96 13.57
CA GLU A 54 16.74 -23.42 13.41
C GLU A 54 16.20 -23.90 12.06
N ASN A 55 15.02 -23.43 11.66
CA ASN A 55 14.41 -23.78 10.36
C ASN A 55 15.24 -23.28 9.19
N VAL A 56 15.74 -22.03 9.24
CA VAL A 56 16.61 -21.50 8.16
C VAL A 56 17.93 -22.26 8.11
N LYS A 57 18.54 -22.59 9.26
CA LYS A 57 19.78 -23.39 9.29
C LYS A 57 19.56 -24.80 8.74
N SER A 58 18.39 -25.39 8.98
CA SER A 58 18.05 -26.74 8.50
C SER A 58 17.69 -26.77 7.01
N ALA A 59 17.20 -25.65 6.46
CA ALA A 59 16.84 -25.53 5.04
C ALA A 59 18.02 -25.19 4.12
N ILE A 60 19.17 -24.82 4.67
CA ILE A 60 20.36 -24.40 3.93
C ILE A 60 21.43 -25.47 4.10
N ASP A 61 21.60 -26.31 3.07
CA ASP A 61 22.77 -27.17 2.94
C ASP A 61 23.87 -26.43 2.16
N LEU A 62 24.94 -26.02 2.86
CA LEU A 62 26.03 -25.27 2.24
C LEU A 62 26.84 -26.10 1.24
N GLU A 63 26.79 -27.44 1.34
CA GLU A 63 27.55 -28.37 0.51
C GLU A 63 26.82 -28.69 -0.80
N GLU A 64 25.50 -28.86 -0.79
CA GLU A 64 24.71 -29.14 -2.01
C GLU A 64 24.46 -27.91 -2.89
N MET A 65 24.59 -26.70 -2.36
CA MET A 65 24.21 -25.49 -3.09
C MET A 65 25.21 -25.13 -4.21
N ALA A 66 24.71 -24.95 -5.43
CA ALA A 66 25.49 -24.53 -6.61
C ALA A 66 26.24 -23.20 -6.36
N SER A 67 27.45 -23.09 -6.94
CA SER A 67 28.44 -22.03 -6.65
C SER A 67 27.94 -20.56 -6.67
N GLY A 68 28.49 -19.77 -5.72
CA GLY A 68 28.55 -18.30 -5.72
C GLY A 68 27.24 -17.52 -5.72
N LEU A 69 26.78 -17.13 -6.91
CA LEU A 69 25.64 -16.21 -7.11
C LEU A 69 24.31 -16.87 -6.73
N ASN A 70 24.18 -18.17 -6.99
CA ASN A 70 22.94 -18.89 -6.68
C ASN A 70 22.81 -19.09 -5.16
N LYS A 71 23.93 -19.25 -4.44
CA LYS A 71 23.92 -19.37 -2.98
C LYS A 71 23.27 -18.18 -2.28
N ARG A 72 23.60 -16.95 -2.68
CA ARG A 72 23.06 -15.72 -2.08
C ARG A 72 21.55 -15.62 -2.20
N LYS A 73 21.04 -15.84 -3.42
CA LYS A 73 19.62 -15.77 -3.73
C LYS A 73 18.85 -16.88 -3.01
N MET A 74 19.42 -18.08 -2.91
CA MET A 74 18.83 -19.18 -2.15
C MET A 74 18.72 -18.86 -0.66
N ILE A 75 19.74 -18.29 -0.04
CA ILE A 75 19.69 -17.89 1.38
C ILE A 75 18.64 -16.80 1.61
N GLN A 76 18.62 -15.76 0.76
CA GLN A 76 17.59 -14.72 0.82
C GLN A 76 16.18 -15.31 0.68
N HIS A 77 16.00 -16.24 -0.26
CA HIS A 77 14.73 -16.93 -0.49
C HIS A 77 14.33 -17.82 0.70
N ALA A 78 15.29 -18.50 1.34
CA ALA A 78 15.05 -19.30 2.53
C ALA A 78 14.60 -18.43 3.71
N VAL A 79 15.29 -17.31 3.96
CA VAL A 79 14.89 -16.33 4.99
C VAL A 79 13.51 -15.76 4.70
N PHE A 80 13.24 -15.39 3.44
CA PHE A 80 11.93 -14.87 3.02
C PHE A 80 10.82 -15.89 3.23
N LYS A 81 11.01 -17.14 2.80
CA LYS A 81 10.06 -18.23 3.01
C LYS A 81 9.77 -18.46 4.49
N GLU A 82 10.79 -18.44 5.34
CA GLU A 82 10.60 -18.66 6.77
C GLU A 82 9.89 -17.49 7.45
N LEU A 83 10.19 -16.25 7.03
CA LEU A 83 9.43 -15.07 7.46
C LEU A 83 7.97 -15.16 7.05
N VAL A 84 7.67 -15.56 5.80
CA VAL A 84 6.29 -15.78 5.35
C VAL A 84 5.59 -16.86 6.19
N LYS A 85 6.29 -17.96 6.49
CA LYS A 85 5.76 -19.07 7.29
C LYS A 85 5.45 -18.68 8.74
N LEU A 86 6.15 -17.70 9.30
CA LEU A 86 5.81 -17.16 10.63
C LEU A 86 4.51 -16.35 10.63
N VAL A 87 4.12 -15.78 9.50
CA VAL A 87 2.99 -14.84 9.38
C VAL A 87 1.76 -15.51 8.77
N ASP A 88 1.96 -16.58 8.00
CA ASP A 88 0.89 -17.31 7.33
C ASP A 88 0.49 -18.55 8.16
N PRO A 89 -0.71 -18.57 8.77
CA PRO A 89 -1.18 -19.74 9.50
C PRO A 89 -1.62 -20.89 8.58
N GLY A 90 -1.65 -20.71 7.26
CA GLY A 90 -2.15 -21.69 6.30
C GLY A 90 -3.68 -21.81 6.28
N VAL A 91 -4.38 -20.91 6.98
CA VAL A 91 -5.84 -20.85 7.07
C VAL A 91 -6.34 -19.75 6.14
N LYS A 92 -7.31 -20.08 5.28
CA LYS A 92 -7.95 -19.07 4.42
C LYS A 92 -8.73 -18.07 5.28
N ALA A 93 -8.56 -16.79 4.97
CA ALA A 93 -9.36 -15.73 5.57
C ALA A 93 -10.85 -15.96 5.33
N TRP A 94 -11.67 -15.67 6.35
CA TRP A 94 -13.12 -15.63 6.19
C TRP A 94 -13.50 -14.56 5.17
N THR A 95 -14.43 -14.89 4.28
CA THR A 95 -14.94 -13.97 3.25
C THR A 95 -16.45 -13.85 3.38
N PRO A 96 -17.01 -12.63 3.39
CA PRO A 96 -18.45 -12.46 3.48
C PRO A 96 -19.16 -13.02 2.23
N THR A 97 -20.37 -13.52 2.41
CA THR A 97 -21.22 -14.04 1.33
C THR A 97 -22.26 -13.00 0.92
N LYS A 98 -22.30 -12.64 -0.37
CA LYS A 98 -23.30 -11.72 -0.92
C LYS A 98 -24.71 -12.27 -0.80
N GLY A 99 -25.69 -11.41 -0.51
CA GLY A 99 -27.08 -11.81 -0.32
C GLY A 99 -27.39 -12.56 0.99
N LYS A 100 -26.39 -12.77 1.84
CA LYS A 100 -26.57 -13.27 3.22
C LYS A 100 -26.23 -12.17 4.22
N GLN A 101 -26.77 -12.30 5.42
CA GLN A 101 -26.38 -11.49 6.56
C GLN A 101 -25.05 -12.03 7.09
N ASN A 102 -24.05 -11.15 7.20
CA ASN A 102 -22.73 -11.48 7.72
C ASN A 102 -22.50 -10.65 8.98
N VAL A 103 -22.56 -11.29 10.15
CA VAL A 103 -22.38 -10.65 11.46
C VAL A 103 -20.92 -10.78 11.86
N ILE A 104 -20.25 -9.65 12.07
CA ILE A 104 -18.82 -9.57 12.39
C ILE A 104 -18.65 -8.92 13.76
N MET A 105 -18.10 -9.67 14.71
CA MET A 105 -17.86 -9.18 16.07
C MET A 105 -16.40 -8.76 16.23
N PHE A 106 -16.16 -7.55 16.70
CA PHE A 106 -14.81 -7.01 16.93
C PHE A 106 -14.44 -7.14 18.39
N VAL A 107 -13.35 -7.84 18.68
CA VAL A 107 -12.83 -8.04 20.04
C VAL A 107 -11.38 -7.59 20.16
N GLY A 108 -10.92 -7.35 21.38
CA GLY A 108 -9.54 -6.94 21.64
C GLY A 108 -9.41 -5.97 22.79
N LEU A 109 -8.16 -5.67 23.14
CA LEU A 109 -7.86 -4.82 24.30
C LEU A 109 -8.42 -3.40 24.19
N GLN A 110 -8.47 -2.73 25.34
CA GLN A 110 -8.69 -1.30 25.39
C GLN A 110 -7.63 -0.56 24.57
N GLY A 111 -8.06 0.42 23.77
CA GLY A 111 -7.15 1.25 22.98
C GLY A 111 -6.51 0.55 21.77
N SER A 112 -6.88 -0.69 21.44
CA SER A 112 -6.36 -1.39 20.25
C SER A 112 -6.89 -0.84 18.92
N GLY A 113 -7.86 0.07 18.95
CA GLY A 113 -8.43 0.71 17.76
C GLY A 113 -9.70 0.06 17.21
N LYS A 114 -10.43 -0.76 18.00
CA LYS A 114 -11.67 -1.43 17.59
C LYS A 114 -12.68 -0.50 16.93
N THR A 115 -13.19 0.51 17.63
CA THR A 115 -14.20 1.47 17.13
C THR A 115 -13.79 2.13 15.81
N THR A 116 -12.53 2.54 15.69
CA THR A 116 -11.98 3.13 14.46
C THR A 116 -11.95 2.08 13.34
N THR A 117 -11.50 0.87 13.64
CA THR A 117 -11.39 -0.24 12.68
C THR A 117 -12.76 -0.73 12.21
N CYS A 118 -13.78 -0.76 13.08
CA CYS A 118 -15.15 -1.06 12.70
C CYS A 118 -15.63 -0.11 11.60
N SER A 119 -15.39 1.19 11.79
CA SER A 119 -15.76 2.23 10.82
C SER A 119 -15.00 2.08 9.50
N LYS A 120 -13.70 1.76 9.55
CA LYS A 120 -12.85 1.49 8.39
C LYS A 120 -13.32 0.27 7.59
N LEU A 121 -13.62 -0.84 8.28
CA LEU A 121 -14.09 -2.06 7.65
C LEU A 121 -15.47 -1.86 6.99
N ALA A 122 -16.37 -1.17 7.68
CA ALA A 122 -17.68 -0.83 7.13
C ALA A 122 -17.54 0.04 5.88
N TYR A 123 -16.70 1.09 5.92
CA TYR A 123 -16.44 1.94 4.75
C TYR A 123 -15.81 1.18 3.58
N TYR A 124 -14.87 0.28 3.85
CA TYR A 124 -14.25 -0.57 2.84
C TYR A 124 -15.28 -1.44 2.11
N TYR A 125 -16.18 -2.11 2.83
CA TYR A 125 -17.22 -2.93 2.21
C TYR A 125 -18.31 -2.09 1.54
N GLN A 126 -18.65 -0.92 2.08
CA GLN A 126 -19.58 0.03 1.45
C GLN A 126 -19.07 0.45 0.07
N ARG A 127 -17.76 0.76 -0.06
CA ARG A 127 -17.13 1.07 -1.36
C ARG A 127 -17.18 -0.10 -2.34
N LYS A 128 -17.22 -1.34 -1.85
CA LYS A 128 -17.43 -2.56 -2.64
C LYS A 128 -18.91 -2.87 -2.95
N GLY A 129 -19.82 -1.94 -2.63
CA GLY A 129 -21.25 -2.07 -2.91
C GLY A 129 -21.99 -2.99 -1.95
N TRP A 130 -21.51 -3.17 -0.71
CA TRP A 130 -22.23 -3.89 0.34
C TRP A 130 -23.08 -2.95 1.18
N LYS A 131 -24.23 -3.45 1.66
CA LYS A 131 -25.05 -2.71 2.62
C LYS A 131 -24.52 -2.97 4.04
N THR A 132 -23.74 -2.02 4.56
CA THR A 132 -23.00 -2.14 5.83
C THR A 132 -23.67 -1.34 6.94
N CYS A 133 -23.65 -1.85 8.17
CA CYS A 133 -24.07 -1.12 9.37
C CYS A 133 -23.11 -1.36 10.54
N LEU A 134 -23.20 -0.46 11.53
CA LEU A 134 -22.38 -0.49 12.74
C LEU A 134 -23.27 -0.59 13.99
N ILE A 135 -22.88 -1.40 14.94
CA ILE A 135 -23.52 -1.54 16.25
C ILE A 135 -22.49 -1.21 17.31
N CYS A 136 -22.81 -0.25 18.19
CA CYS A 136 -21.98 0.09 19.34
C CYS A 136 -22.48 -0.65 20.59
N ALA A 137 -21.83 -1.77 20.92
CA ALA A 137 -22.05 -2.54 22.14
C ALA A 137 -20.96 -2.27 23.22
N ASP A 138 -20.21 -1.16 23.10
CA ASP A 138 -19.33 -0.68 24.18
C ASP A 138 -20.14 0.22 25.14
N THR A 139 -20.64 -0.39 26.22
CA THR A 139 -21.41 0.28 27.29
C THR A 139 -20.53 0.78 28.44
N PHE A 140 -19.24 0.44 28.44
CA PHE A 140 -18.33 0.74 29.54
C PHE A 140 -17.57 2.06 29.34
N ARG A 141 -17.13 2.33 28.10
CA ARG A 141 -16.34 3.53 27.81
C ARG A 141 -17.23 4.75 27.57
N ALA A 142 -17.03 5.79 28.38
CA ALA A 142 -17.71 7.08 28.19
C ALA A 142 -17.45 7.66 26.78
N GLY A 143 -18.53 8.01 26.08
CA GLY A 143 -18.48 8.59 24.73
C GLY A 143 -18.13 7.59 23.61
N ALA A 144 -18.11 6.28 23.87
CA ALA A 144 -17.86 5.28 22.83
C ALA A 144 -18.92 5.33 21.73
N PHE A 145 -20.20 5.43 22.11
CA PHE A 145 -21.29 5.56 21.15
C PHE A 145 -21.19 6.85 20.32
N ASP A 146 -20.85 7.98 20.95
CA ASP A 146 -20.65 9.24 20.22
C ASP A 146 -19.46 9.17 19.26
N GLN A 147 -18.37 8.50 19.63
CA GLN A 147 -17.22 8.27 18.77
C GLN A 147 -17.63 7.45 17.52
N LEU A 148 -18.32 6.32 17.73
CA LEU A 148 -18.79 5.48 16.64
C LEU A 148 -19.79 6.23 15.76
N LYS A 149 -20.74 6.94 16.35
CA LYS A 149 -21.74 7.77 15.66
C LYS A 149 -21.10 8.84 14.78
N GLN A 150 -20.08 9.54 15.28
CA GLN A 150 -19.35 10.54 14.49
C GLN A 150 -18.64 9.90 13.30
N ASN A 151 -17.97 8.76 13.49
CA ASN A 151 -17.29 8.04 12.42
C ASN A 151 -18.29 7.50 11.38
N ALA A 152 -19.38 6.89 11.84
CA ALA A 152 -20.45 6.37 11.00
C ALA A 152 -21.11 7.49 10.18
N THR A 153 -21.35 8.66 10.78
CA THR A 153 -21.88 9.85 10.09
C THR A 153 -20.92 10.36 9.01
N LYS A 154 -19.62 10.47 9.32
CA LYS A 154 -18.58 10.86 8.34
C LYS A 154 -18.53 9.89 7.16
N ALA A 155 -18.71 8.59 7.43
CA ALA A 155 -18.69 7.52 6.45
C ALA A 155 -20.02 7.33 5.70
N ARG A 156 -21.11 7.97 6.15
CA ARG A 156 -22.49 7.72 5.69
C ARG A 156 -22.91 6.26 5.86
N ILE A 157 -22.62 5.69 7.03
CA ILE A 157 -22.93 4.31 7.40
C ILE A 157 -24.00 4.34 8.50
N PRO A 158 -25.10 3.58 8.36
CA PRO A 158 -26.10 3.43 9.42
C PRO A 158 -25.49 2.84 10.69
N PHE A 159 -25.91 3.37 11.83
CA PHE A 159 -25.40 2.94 13.15
C PHE A 159 -26.56 2.66 14.12
N TYR A 160 -26.30 1.78 15.08
CA TYR A 160 -27.19 1.47 16.19
C TYR A 160 -26.40 1.47 17.50
N GLY A 161 -27.05 1.84 18.58
CA GLY A 161 -26.51 1.88 19.93
C GLY A 161 -27.50 2.60 20.85
N SER A 162 -27.24 2.53 22.15
CA SER A 162 -28.11 3.11 23.17
C SER A 162 -27.31 4.01 24.11
N TYR A 163 -27.93 5.10 24.55
CA TYR A 163 -27.39 5.95 25.62
C TYR A 163 -27.88 5.51 27.01
N THR A 164 -28.92 4.67 27.08
CA THR A 164 -29.61 4.30 28.32
C THR A 164 -29.44 2.83 28.69
N GLU A 165 -29.29 1.97 27.68
CA GLU A 165 -29.07 0.54 27.91
C GLU A 165 -27.61 0.31 28.30
N MET A 166 -27.41 -0.47 29.36
CA MET A 166 -26.10 -0.76 29.93
C MET A 166 -25.65 -2.19 29.61
N ASP A 167 -26.58 -3.07 29.22
CA ASP A 167 -26.27 -4.45 28.85
C ASP A 167 -25.84 -4.53 27.37
N PRO A 168 -24.56 -4.88 27.09
CA PRO A 168 -24.09 -5.02 25.71
C PRO A 168 -24.77 -6.18 24.95
N VAL A 169 -25.28 -7.19 25.65
CA VAL A 169 -25.98 -8.34 25.04
C VAL A 169 -27.30 -7.89 24.43
N ILE A 170 -28.06 -7.05 25.15
CA ILE A 170 -29.33 -6.49 24.68
C ILE A 170 -29.08 -5.60 23.46
N ILE A 171 -28.14 -4.66 23.57
CA ILE A 171 -27.81 -3.72 22.48
C ILE A 171 -27.34 -4.45 21.22
N ALA A 172 -26.48 -5.47 21.38
CA ALA A 172 -25.98 -6.25 20.26
C ALA A 172 -27.11 -7.07 19.60
N SER A 173 -27.97 -7.72 20.40
CA SER A 173 -29.07 -8.55 19.89
C SER A 173 -30.11 -7.72 19.15
N GLU A 174 -30.59 -6.64 19.76
CA GLU A 174 -31.58 -5.74 19.15
C GLU A 174 -31.01 -5.04 17.91
N GLY A 175 -29.75 -4.62 17.95
CA GLY A 175 -29.07 -4.00 16.83
C GLY A 175 -28.94 -4.95 15.63
N VAL A 176 -28.55 -6.20 15.89
CA VAL A 176 -28.46 -7.23 14.85
C VAL A 176 -29.84 -7.50 14.29
N GLU A 177 -30.86 -7.73 15.13
CA GLU A 177 -32.23 -7.98 14.68
C GLU A 177 -32.79 -6.83 13.82
N LYS A 178 -32.62 -5.58 14.25
CA LYS A 178 -33.01 -4.40 13.48
C LYS A 178 -32.40 -4.40 12.08
N PHE A 179 -31.08 -4.57 11.98
CA PHE A 179 -30.41 -4.53 10.69
C PHE A 179 -30.63 -5.78 9.83
N LYS A 180 -30.92 -6.92 10.47
CA LYS A 180 -31.41 -8.12 9.77
C LYS A 180 -32.74 -7.83 9.06
N ASN A 181 -33.67 -7.16 9.75
CA ASN A 181 -34.97 -6.76 9.21
C ASN A 181 -34.87 -5.71 8.11
N GLU A 182 -33.86 -4.83 8.17
CA GLU A 182 -33.58 -3.82 7.13
C GLU A 182 -32.71 -4.37 5.97
N ASN A 183 -32.49 -5.69 5.89
CA ASN A 183 -31.72 -6.38 4.84
C ASN A 183 -30.27 -5.88 4.68
N PHE A 184 -29.58 -5.59 5.78
CA PHE A 184 -28.14 -5.32 5.74
C PHE A 184 -27.35 -6.62 5.51
N GLU A 185 -26.31 -6.54 4.69
CA GLU A 185 -25.47 -7.70 4.35
C GLU A 185 -24.27 -7.83 5.30
N ILE A 186 -23.72 -6.71 5.77
CA ILE A 186 -22.55 -6.67 6.66
C ILE A 186 -22.94 -5.94 7.93
N ILE A 187 -22.99 -6.65 9.06
CA ILE A 187 -23.35 -6.12 10.37
C ILE A 187 -22.11 -6.19 11.26
N ILE A 188 -21.56 -5.03 11.64
CA ILE A 188 -20.31 -4.95 12.42
C ILE A 188 -20.62 -4.52 13.84
N VAL A 189 -20.27 -5.36 14.82
CA VAL A 189 -20.48 -5.13 16.25
C VAL A 189 -19.17 -4.71 16.91
N ASP A 190 -19.13 -3.47 17.38
CA ASP A 190 -18.05 -2.92 18.20
C ASP A 190 -18.30 -3.25 19.68
N THR A 191 -17.38 -3.98 20.31
CA THR A 191 -17.49 -4.38 21.72
C THR A 191 -16.58 -3.56 22.62
N SER A 192 -16.82 -3.65 23.92
CA SER A 192 -15.94 -3.01 24.90
C SER A 192 -14.52 -3.57 24.85
N GLY A 193 -13.54 -2.73 25.16
CA GLY A 193 -12.15 -3.15 25.34
C GLY A 193 -11.74 -3.10 26.79
N ARG A 194 -11.36 -4.24 27.37
CA ARG A 194 -10.77 -4.28 28.72
C ARG A 194 -9.50 -5.11 28.74
N HIS A 195 -8.84 -5.12 29.89
CA HIS A 195 -7.56 -5.79 30.09
C HIS A 195 -7.75 -7.29 30.37
N LYS A 196 -6.74 -8.10 30.05
CA LYS A 196 -6.74 -9.58 30.19
C LYS A 196 -7.01 -10.14 31.60
N GLN A 197 -7.12 -9.29 32.63
CA GLN A 197 -7.30 -9.68 34.02
C GLN A 197 -8.76 -9.69 34.46
N GLU A 198 -9.70 -9.33 33.57
CA GLU A 198 -11.13 -9.34 33.87
C GLU A 198 -11.80 -10.59 33.28
N ASP A 199 -11.90 -11.66 34.08
CA ASP A 199 -12.70 -12.85 33.73
C ASP A 199 -14.15 -12.47 33.40
N SER A 200 -14.68 -11.45 34.06
CA SER A 200 -16.00 -10.87 33.80
C SER A 200 -16.17 -10.34 32.38
N LEU A 201 -15.14 -9.76 31.77
CA LEU A 201 -15.21 -9.31 30.38
C LEU A 201 -15.30 -10.51 29.42
N PHE A 202 -14.53 -11.56 29.67
CA PHE A 202 -14.55 -12.74 28.81
C PHE A 202 -15.91 -13.44 28.84
N GLU A 203 -16.55 -13.50 30.00
CA GLU A 203 -17.93 -13.99 30.12
C GLU A 203 -18.93 -13.07 29.39
N GLU A 204 -18.82 -11.75 29.54
CA GLU A 204 -19.65 -10.78 28.80
C GLU A 204 -19.50 -10.95 27.28
N MET A 205 -18.27 -11.05 26.78
CA MET A 205 -18.01 -11.27 25.35
C MET A 205 -18.55 -12.62 24.86
N LEU A 206 -18.44 -13.68 25.66
CA LEU A 206 -19.00 -14.99 25.34
C LEU A 206 -20.53 -14.92 25.27
N GLN A 207 -21.18 -14.23 26.20
CA GLN A 207 -22.62 -14.01 26.18
C GLN A 207 -23.07 -13.22 24.94
N VAL A 208 -22.38 -12.13 24.61
CA VAL A 208 -22.65 -11.36 23.39
C VAL A 208 -22.48 -12.23 22.15
N SER A 209 -21.39 -12.99 22.06
CA SER A 209 -21.13 -13.91 20.93
C SER A 209 -22.21 -14.98 20.79
N ASN A 210 -22.66 -15.58 21.90
CA ASN A 210 -23.71 -16.59 21.89
C ASN A 210 -25.07 -16.02 21.48
N ALA A 211 -25.36 -14.77 21.86
CA ALA A 211 -26.62 -14.10 21.54
C ALA A 211 -26.70 -13.70 20.06
N ILE A 212 -25.63 -13.12 19.49
CA ILE A 212 -25.64 -12.62 18.11
C ILE A 212 -25.23 -13.66 17.06
N GLN A 213 -24.54 -14.73 17.48
CA GLN A 213 -23.99 -15.79 16.62
C GLN A 213 -23.17 -15.22 15.44
N PRO A 214 -22.00 -14.61 15.71
CA PRO A 214 -21.22 -13.96 14.66
C PRO A 214 -20.61 -14.97 13.68
N ASP A 215 -20.66 -14.66 12.37
CA ASP A 215 -20.01 -15.45 11.32
C ASP A 215 -18.48 -15.34 11.35
N ASN A 216 -17.98 -14.23 11.90
CA ASN A 216 -16.55 -13.99 12.06
C ASN A 216 -16.27 -13.14 13.30
N ILE A 217 -15.36 -13.60 14.15
CA ILE A 217 -14.84 -12.84 15.28
C ILE A 217 -13.45 -12.33 14.92
N VAL A 218 -13.30 -11.02 14.92
CA VAL A 218 -12.08 -10.33 14.52
C VAL A 218 -11.36 -9.80 15.75
N TYR A 219 -10.16 -10.31 16.01
CA TYR A 219 -9.28 -9.79 17.05
C TYR A 219 -8.49 -8.59 16.52
N VAL A 220 -8.78 -7.42 17.05
CA VAL A 220 -8.08 -6.17 16.72
C VAL A 220 -6.95 -5.96 17.72
N MET A 221 -5.74 -5.92 17.20
CA MET A 221 -4.53 -5.73 17.97
C MET A 221 -3.78 -4.46 17.56
N ASP A 222 -3.12 -3.85 18.53
CA ASP A 222 -2.21 -2.74 18.32
C ASP A 222 -0.80 -3.29 18.03
N ALA A 223 -0.18 -2.79 16.97
CA ALA A 223 1.18 -3.14 16.59
C ALA A 223 2.24 -2.84 17.67
N SER A 224 1.93 -2.01 18.67
CA SER A 224 2.86 -1.61 19.75
C SER A 224 2.88 -2.54 20.97
N ILE A 225 1.97 -3.53 21.06
CA ILE A 225 1.83 -4.38 22.27
C ILE A 225 3.10 -5.21 22.56
N GLY A 226 3.88 -5.52 21.53
CA GLY A 226 5.12 -6.29 21.66
C GLY A 226 4.88 -7.73 22.15
N GLN A 227 5.70 -8.18 23.10
CA GLN A 227 5.75 -9.57 23.58
C GLN A 227 4.48 -10.04 24.31
N ALA A 228 3.75 -9.13 24.96
CA ALA A 228 2.52 -9.46 25.69
C ALA A 228 1.38 -9.92 24.77
N CYS A 229 1.54 -9.74 23.45
CA CYS A 229 0.54 -10.04 22.45
C CYS A 229 0.20 -11.53 22.38
N GLU A 230 1.19 -12.44 22.51
CA GLU A 230 0.95 -13.89 22.44
C GLU A 230 -0.05 -14.35 23.51
N ALA A 231 0.20 -13.98 24.77
CA ALA A 231 -0.66 -14.36 25.90
C ALA A 231 -2.08 -13.77 25.79
N GLN A 232 -2.20 -12.54 25.27
CA GLN A 232 -3.50 -11.89 25.09
C GLN A 232 -4.28 -12.53 23.95
N ALA A 233 -3.66 -12.67 22.79
CA ALA A 233 -4.26 -13.27 21.61
C ALA A 233 -4.73 -14.71 21.90
N LYS A 234 -3.93 -15.47 22.65
CA LYS A 234 -4.30 -16.80 23.15
C LYS A 234 -5.52 -16.75 24.08
N ALA A 235 -5.54 -15.86 25.07
CA ALA A 235 -6.68 -15.74 25.99
C ALA A 235 -7.99 -15.42 25.27
N PHE A 236 -7.96 -14.55 24.25
CA PHE A 236 -9.12 -14.29 23.40
C PHE A 236 -9.53 -15.54 22.61
N LYS A 237 -8.58 -16.23 21.96
CA LYS A 237 -8.86 -17.44 21.19
C LYS A 237 -9.41 -18.60 22.03
N ASP A 238 -8.97 -18.72 23.28
CA ASP A 238 -9.42 -19.76 24.21
C ASP A 238 -10.86 -19.51 24.72
N LYS A 239 -11.33 -18.25 24.70
CA LYS A 239 -12.64 -17.85 25.23
C LYS A 239 -13.69 -17.60 24.14
N VAL A 240 -13.29 -17.03 23.00
CA VAL A 240 -14.14 -16.77 21.84
C VAL A 240 -13.46 -17.27 20.59
N ASP A 241 -14.22 -17.76 19.61
CA ASP A 241 -13.65 -18.35 18.40
C ASP A 241 -13.13 -17.28 17.41
N VAL A 242 -12.01 -16.65 17.75
CA VAL A 242 -11.34 -15.67 16.91
C VAL A 242 -10.91 -16.33 15.59
N ALA A 243 -11.53 -15.94 14.48
CA ALA A 243 -11.24 -16.50 13.16
C ALA A 243 -10.37 -15.56 12.29
N SER A 244 -10.25 -14.28 12.66
CA SER A 244 -9.46 -13.30 11.91
C SER A 244 -8.73 -12.31 12.82
N VAL A 245 -7.60 -11.76 12.36
CA VAL A 245 -6.83 -10.73 13.07
C VAL A 245 -6.73 -9.45 12.23
N ILE A 246 -6.84 -8.29 12.87
CA ILE A 246 -6.50 -6.99 12.27
C ILE A 246 -5.42 -6.33 13.09
N VAL A 247 -4.39 -5.81 12.42
CA VAL A 247 -3.28 -5.08 13.04
C VAL A 247 -3.43 -3.60 12.79
N THR A 248 -3.54 -2.79 13.85
CA THR A 248 -3.71 -1.34 13.77
C THR A 248 -2.41 -0.60 14.09
N LYS A 249 -2.40 0.71 13.84
CA LYS A 249 -1.31 1.65 14.18
C LYS A 249 0.04 1.30 13.54
N LEU A 250 0.03 0.77 12.31
CA LEU A 250 1.27 0.46 11.58
C LEU A 250 1.99 1.71 11.02
N ASP A 251 1.32 2.85 11.01
CA ASP A 251 1.87 4.17 10.70
C ASP A 251 2.80 4.71 11.79
N GLY A 252 2.58 4.29 13.03
CA GLY A 252 3.32 4.79 14.18
C GLY A 252 4.75 4.27 14.30
N HIS A 253 5.33 4.52 15.48
CA HIS A 253 6.63 3.98 15.89
C HIS A 253 6.53 2.52 16.41
N ALA A 254 5.46 1.82 16.04
CA ALA A 254 5.19 0.47 16.52
C ALA A 254 6.06 -0.56 15.81
N LYS A 255 6.73 -1.41 16.59
CA LYS A 255 7.68 -2.39 16.07
C LYS A 255 7.06 -3.53 15.26
N GLY A 256 5.76 -3.76 15.39
CA GLY A 256 5.01 -4.71 14.57
C GLY A 256 5.28 -6.20 14.88
N GLY A 257 6.31 -6.55 15.65
CA GLY A 257 6.61 -7.95 15.99
C GLY A 257 5.53 -8.65 16.83
N GLY A 258 4.68 -7.88 17.51
CA GLY A 258 3.49 -8.41 18.18
C GLY A 258 2.53 -9.11 17.21
N ALA A 259 2.40 -8.63 15.96
CA ALA A 259 1.49 -9.22 14.97
C ALA A 259 1.86 -10.66 14.62
N LEU A 260 3.16 -10.93 14.47
CA LEU A 260 3.69 -12.29 14.25
C LEU A 260 3.35 -13.21 15.41
N SER A 261 3.46 -12.68 16.62
CA SER A 261 3.16 -13.41 17.85
C SER A 261 1.65 -13.70 18.00
N ALA A 262 0.79 -12.79 17.54
CA ALA A 262 -0.66 -12.99 17.53
C ALA A 262 -1.09 -14.10 16.58
N VAL A 263 -0.56 -14.10 15.34
CA VAL A 263 -0.88 -15.14 14.35
C VAL A 263 -0.46 -16.52 14.86
N ALA A 264 0.75 -16.61 15.42
CA ALA A 264 1.25 -17.86 15.98
C ALA A 264 0.36 -18.38 17.14
N ALA A 265 -0.19 -17.47 17.95
CA ALA A 265 -1.04 -17.81 19.08
C ALA A 265 -2.48 -18.18 18.69
N THR A 266 -3.12 -17.41 17.79
CA THR A 266 -4.51 -17.62 17.39
C THR A 266 -4.68 -18.66 16.30
N LYS A 267 -3.63 -18.89 15.50
CA LYS A 267 -3.68 -19.62 14.23
C LYS A 267 -4.69 -19.05 13.23
N SER A 268 -4.99 -17.76 13.36
CA SER A 268 -5.97 -17.04 12.54
C SER A 268 -5.26 -16.06 11.62
N PRO A 269 -5.66 -15.95 10.34
CA PRO A 269 -4.98 -15.09 9.37
C PRO A 269 -5.21 -13.61 9.69
N ILE A 270 -4.20 -12.80 9.39
CA ILE A 270 -4.37 -11.34 9.36
C ILE A 270 -5.13 -11.00 8.08
N ILE A 271 -6.26 -10.30 8.22
CA ILE A 271 -7.13 -9.95 7.08
C ILE A 271 -6.94 -8.52 6.61
N PHE A 272 -6.63 -7.59 7.52
CA PHE A 272 -6.43 -6.19 7.22
C PHE A 272 -5.36 -5.57 8.12
N ILE A 273 -4.84 -4.43 7.65
CA ILE A 273 -3.95 -3.56 8.40
C ILE A 273 -4.47 -2.12 8.42
N GLY A 274 -4.39 -1.49 9.59
CA GLY A 274 -4.65 -0.06 9.77
C GLY A 274 -3.35 0.73 9.66
N THR A 275 -3.25 1.58 8.64
CA THR A 275 -2.04 2.32 8.26
C THR A 275 -2.15 3.82 8.56
N GLY A 276 -3.03 4.22 9.48
CA GLY A 276 -3.27 5.61 9.83
C GLY A 276 -4.58 5.81 10.59
N GLU A 277 -4.96 7.06 10.82
CA GLU A 277 -6.17 7.43 11.55
C GLU A 277 -7.36 7.71 10.64
N HIS A 278 -7.13 8.04 9.36
CA HIS A 278 -8.21 8.34 8.42
C HIS A 278 -8.99 7.08 8.05
N ILE A 279 -10.24 7.26 7.60
CA ILE A 279 -11.17 6.16 7.34
C ILE A 279 -10.73 5.26 6.17
N ASP A 280 -9.94 5.82 5.27
CA ASP A 280 -9.34 5.20 4.09
C ASP A 280 -7.95 4.59 4.35
N ASP A 281 -7.34 4.85 5.51
CA ASP A 281 -6.06 4.25 5.92
C ASP A 281 -6.27 2.78 6.40
N PHE A 282 -6.80 1.95 5.52
CA PHE A 282 -7.18 0.57 5.80
C PHE A 282 -6.98 -0.30 4.55
N GLU A 283 -6.02 -1.22 4.62
CA GLU A 283 -5.57 -1.99 3.47
C GLU A 283 -5.73 -3.50 3.74
N PRO A 284 -6.14 -4.30 2.73
CA PRO A 284 -6.18 -5.75 2.87
C PRO A 284 -4.76 -6.29 3.10
N PHE A 285 -4.62 -7.23 4.04
CA PHE A 285 -3.33 -7.82 4.33
C PHE A 285 -3.02 -8.96 3.36
N LYS A 286 -1.86 -8.87 2.69
CA LYS A 286 -1.30 -9.96 1.89
C LYS A 286 0.10 -10.26 2.43
N THR A 287 0.31 -11.49 2.89
CA THR A 287 1.57 -11.88 3.56
C THR A 287 2.80 -11.67 2.68
N GLN A 288 2.75 -12.11 1.43
CA GLN A 288 3.86 -12.04 0.48
C GLN A 288 4.27 -10.59 0.17
N PRO A 289 3.35 -9.69 -0.26
CA PRO A 289 3.58 -8.26 -0.35
C PRO A 289 4.13 -7.62 0.93
N PHE A 290 3.55 -7.94 2.09
CA PHE A 290 3.97 -7.36 3.35
C PHE A 290 5.43 -7.70 3.69
N ILE A 291 5.82 -8.97 3.55
CA ILE A 291 7.21 -9.39 3.78
C ILE A 291 8.14 -8.87 2.68
N SER A 292 7.69 -8.79 1.43
CA SER A 292 8.50 -8.23 0.33
C SER A 292 8.79 -6.74 0.54
N LYS A 293 7.78 -5.98 0.96
CA LYS A 293 7.90 -4.58 1.37
C LYS A 293 8.81 -4.44 2.59
N LEU A 294 8.68 -5.34 3.57
CA LEU A 294 9.57 -5.38 4.74
C LEU A 294 11.04 -5.60 4.31
N LEU A 295 11.32 -6.51 3.38
CA LEU A 295 12.68 -6.78 2.91
C LEU A 295 13.23 -5.73 1.91
N GLY A 296 12.44 -4.72 1.53
CA GLY A 296 12.82 -3.73 0.52
C GLY A 296 12.87 -4.31 -0.90
N MET A 297 12.20 -5.43 -1.14
CA MET A 297 12.04 -6.06 -2.46
C MET A 297 10.90 -5.42 -3.27
N GLY A 298 10.19 -4.43 -2.72
CA GLY A 298 9.03 -3.80 -3.34
C GLY A 298 7.76 -4.62 -3.20
N ASP A 299 6.66 -4.08 -3.72
CA ASP A 299 5.33 -4.69 -3.77
C ASP A 299 4.71 -4.40 -5.14
N ILE A 300 5.12 -5.19 -6.14
CA ILE A 300 4.63 -5.06 -7.52
C ILE A 300 3.12 -5.36 -7.58
N GLU A 301 2.62 -6.34 -6.82
CA GLU A 301 1.21 -6.71 -6.83
C GLU A 301 0.33 -5.59 -6.29
N GLY A 302 0.67 -5.01 -5.14
CA GLY A 302 -0.07 -3.88 -4.59
C GLY A 302 0.01 -2.64 -5.49
N LEU A 303 1.13 -2.43 -6.19
CA LEU A 303 1.26 -1.34 -7.16
C LEU A 303 0.26 -1.51 -8.31
N ILE A 304 0.16 -2.74 -8.85
CA ILE A 304 -0.82 -3.07 -9.90
C ILE A 304 -2.24 -2.85 -9.38
N ASP A 305 -2.57 -3.31 -8.17
CA ASP A 305 -3.90 -3.11 -7.57
C ASP A 305 -4.23 -1.61 -7.44
N LYS A 306 -3.29 -0.78 -6.97
CA LYS A 306 -3.51 0.66 -6.80
C LYS A 306 -3.63 1.41 -8.14
N VAL A 307 -2.88 0.97 -9.16
CA VAL A 307 -3.02 1.47 -10.54
C VAL A 307 -4.38 1.09 -11.13
N ASN A 308 -4.85 -0.14 -10.88
CA ASN A 308 -6.16 -0.60 -11.34
C ASN A 308 -7.31 0.15 -10.65
N GLU A 309 -7.21 0.42 -9.34
CA GLU A 309 -8.21 1.20 -8.60
C GLU A 309 -8.37 2.63 -9.15
N LEU A 310 -7.31 3.21 -9.70
CA LEU A 310 -7.32 4.55 -10.27
C LEU A 310 -8.06 4.63 -11.61
N LYS A 311 -8.41 3.49 -12.23
CA LYS A 311 -9.03 3.43 -13.58
C LYS A 311 -8.35 4.39 -14.56
N LEU A 312 -7.02 4.39 -14.59
CA LEU A 312 -6.26 5.33 -15.44
C LEU A 312 -6.57 5.17 -16.94
N ASP A 313 -7.14 4.02 -17.32
CA ASP A 313 -7.61 3.72 -18.68
C ASP A 313 -8.81 4.56 -19.12
N ASP A 314 -9.60 5.15 -18.20
CA ASP A 314 -10.77 5.97 -18.55
C ASP A 314 -10.41 7.37 -19.09
N ASN A 315 -9.12 7.71 -19.22
CA ASN A 315 -8.67 9.00 -19.75
C ASN A 315 -8.30 8.95 -21.25
N GLU A 316 -9.11 8.29 -22.08
CA GLU A 316 -8.94 8.32 -23.55
C GLU A 316 -8.81 9.76 -24.08
N ALA A 317 -9.61 10.69 -23.55
CA ALA A 317 -9.55 12.11 -23.90
C ALA A 317 -8.17 12.73 -23.63
N LEU A 318 -7.51 12.33 -22.54
CA LEU A 318 -6.20 12.84 -22.16
C LEU A 318 -5.11 12.24 -23.06
N ILE A 319 -5.22 10.94 -23.36
CA ILE A 319 -4.35 10.27 -24.33
C ILE A 319 -4.51 10.93 -25.72
N GLU A 320 -5.72 11.25 -26.15
CA GLU A 320 -5.96 11.98 -27.41
C GLU A 320 -5.38 13.40 -27.40
N LYS A 321 -5.62 14.19 -26.36
CA LYS A 321 -5.04 15.54 -26.25
C LYS A 321 -3.51 15.52 -26.27
N LEU A 322 -2.91 14.57 -25.54
CA LEU A 322 -1.47 14.32 -25.55
C LEU A 322 -0.98 13.88 -26.94
N LYS A 323 -1.73 13.02 -27.65
CA LYS A 323 -1.44 12.60 -29.04
C LYS A 323 -1.45 13.79 -30.01
N HIS A 324 -2.24 14.83 -29.74
CA HIS A 324 -2.29 16.06 -30.53
C HIS A 324 -1.26 17.12 -30.09
N GLY A 325 -0.45 16.85 -29.05
CA GLY A 325 0.57 17.77 -28.56
C GLY A 325 0.00 19.05 -27.95
N GLN A 326 -1.29 19.03 -27.61
CA GLN A 326 -1.98 20.12 -26.93
C GLN A 326 -2.01 19.78 -25.43
N PHE A 327 -1.51 20.71 -24.62
CA PHE A 327 -1.49 20.57 -23.18
C PHE A 327 -1.88 21.92 -22.57
N THR A 328 -3.09 21.99 -22.06
CA THR A 328 -3.67 23.22 -21.51
C THR A 328 -3.39 23.32 -20.00
N LEU A 329 -3.73 24.45 -19.39
CA LEU A 329 -3.67 24.59 -17.93
C LEU A 329 -4.72 23.69 -17.25
N ARG A 330 -5.86 23.44 -17.90
CA ARG A 330 -6.85 22.46 -17.41
C ARG A 330 -6.30 21.05 -17.40
N ASP A 331 -5.58 20.65 -18.44
CA ASP A 331 -4.96 19.32 -18.45
C ASP A 331 -3.92 19.20 -17.31
N MET A 332 -3.16 20.27 -17.02
CA MET A 332 -2.27 20.32 -15.86
C MET A 332 -3.03 20.22 -14.52
N TYR A 333 -4.17 20.89 -14.40
CA TYR A 333 -5.04 20.80 -13.23
C TYR A 333 -5.54 19.36 -13.01
N GLU A 334 -6.03 18.71 -14.07
CA GLU A 334 -6.46 17.31 -14.04
C GLU A 334 -5.30 16.38 -13.63
N GLN A 335 -4.09 16.61 -14.15
CA GLN A 335 -2.91 15.85 -13.73
C GLN A 335 -2.56 16.06 -12.26
N PHE A 336 -2.61 17.29 -11.75
CA PHE A 336 -2.40 17.57 -10.32
C PHE A 336 -3.46 16.90 -9.46
N GLN A 337 -4.73 16.93 -9.89
CA GLN A 337 -5.82 16.26 -9.19
C GLN A 337 -5.62 14.74 -9.17
N ASN A 338 -5.20 14.14 -10.29
CA ASN A 338 -4.89 12.71 -10.36
C ASN A 338 -3.70 12.35 -9.47
N ILE A 339 -2.65 13.16 -9.45
CA ILE A 339 -1.53 13.02 -8.53
C ILE A 339 -1.99 13.10 -7.07
N MET A 340 -2.87 14.04 -6.73
CA MET A 340 -3.40 14.13 -5.36
C MET A 340 -4.27 12.92 -5.00
N LYS A 341 -5.01 12.36 -5.96
CA LYS A 341 -5.80 11.12 -5.77
C LYS A 341 -4.92 9.88 -5.59
N MET A 342 -3.73 9.83 -6.20
CA MET A 342 -2.77 8.73 -6.01
C MET A 342 -2.23 8.66 -4.58
N GLY A 343 -2.37 9.73 -3.81
CA GLY A 343 -1.80 9.85 -2.48
C GLY A 343 -0.30 10.19 -2.52
N PRO A 344 0.40 10.07 -1.39
CA PRO A 344 1.82 10.39 -1.30
C PRO A 344 2.64 9.55 -2.28
N PHE A 345 3.35 10.21 -3.20
CA PHE A 345 4.22 9.56 -4.20
C PHE A 345 5.25 8.60 -3.59
N SER A 346 5.64 8.82 -2.34
CA SER A 346 6.55 7.93 -1.61
C SER A 346 5.98 6.52 -1.41
N GLN A 347 4.66 6.41 -1.22
CA GLN A 347 4.01 5.13 -1.02
C GLN A 347 4.13 4.31 -2.30
N ILE A 348 3.91 4.93 -3.46
CA ILE A 348 4.07 4.31 -4.79
C ILE A 348 5.53 3.98 -5.08
N LEU A 349 6.45 4.93 -4.87
CA LEU A 349 7.89 4.69 -5.13
C LEU A 349 8.46 3.61 -4.21
N GLY A 350 8.01 3.53 -2.96
CA GLY A 350 8.39 2.47 -2.02
C GLY A 350 7.86 1.08 -2.38
N MET A 351 6.91 0.99 -3.32
CA MET A 351 6.45 -0.28 -3.89
C MET A 351 7.32 -0.75 -5.06
N ILE A 352 8.17 0.11 -5.63
CA ILE A 352 9.03 -0.25 -6.77
C ILE A 352 10.34 -0.89 -6.25
N PRO A 353 10.66 -2.14 -6.65
CA PRO A 353 11.92 -2.78 -6.28
C PRO A 353 13.14 -1.95 -6.67
N GLY A 354 14.10 -1.81 -5.75
CA GLY A 354 15.36 -1.10 -5.99
C GLY A 354 15.28 0.43 -5.86
N PHE A 355 14.08 1.01 -5.87
CA PHE A 355 13.85 2.42 -5.52
C PHE A 355 13.75 2.53 -3.99
N GLY A 356 14.90 2.37 -3.32
CA GLY A 356 14.98 2.51 -1.87
C GLY A 356 14.52 3.90 -1.41
N THR A 357 13.96 3.96 -0.21
CA THR A 357 13.52 5.18 0.49
C THR A 357 14.58 6.28 0.59
N ASP A 358 15.85 5.97 0.32
CA ASP A 358 16.97 6.90 0.40
C ASP A 358 17.08 7.88 -0.79
N PHE A 359 16.39 7.66 -1.92
CA PHE A 359 16.53 8.53 -3.10
C PHE A 359 15.65 9.80 -3.06
N MET A 360 14.77 9.94 -2.07
CA MET A 360 13.92 11.12 -1.91
C MET A 360 14.35 11.96 -0.71
N SER A 361 14.35 13.28 -0.90
CA SER A 361 14.49 14.27 0.16
C SER A 361 13.52 13.93 1.29
N LYS A 362 14.08 13.41 2.39
CA LYS A 362 13.36 12.88 3.55
C LYS A 362 12.29 13.89 4.03
N GLY A 363 11.01 13.53 3.94
CA GLY A 363 9.98 14.08 4.83
C GLY A 363 9.08 15.20 4.33
N ASN A 364 9.16 15.69 3.08
CA ASN A 364 8.33 16.82 2.62
C ASN A 364 7.07 16.40 1.84
N GLU A 365 6.49 15.24 2.12
CA GLU A 365 5.35 14.71 1.35
C GLU A 365 4.06 15.50 1.56
N GLN A 366 3.71 15.80 2.82
CA GLN A 366 2.61 16.70 3.13
C GLN A 366 2.84 18.08 2.53
N GLU A 367 4.08 18.57 2.55
CA GLU A 367 4.43 19.85 1.94
C GLU A 367 4.27 19.80 0.41
N SER A 368 4.62 18.69 -0.23
CA SER A 368 4.45 18.49 -1.67
C SER A 368 2.98 18.50 -2.08
N MET A 369 2.14 17.79 -1.31
CA MET A 369 0.68 17.80 -1.53
C MET A 369 0.06 19.18 -1.23
N ALA A 370 0.53 19.88 -0.19
CA ALA A 370 0.10 21.23 0.11
C ALA A 370 0.51 22.23 -1.00
N ARG A 371 1.71 22.07 -1.58
CA ARG A 371 2.18 22.86 -2.73
C ARG A 371 1.32 22.62 -3.97
N LEU A 372 0.99 21.36 -4.29
CA LEU A 372 0.07 21.05 -5.40
C LEU A 372 -1.31 21.65 -5.18
N LYS A 373 -1.86 21.52 -3.97
CA LYS A 373 -3.14 22.14 -3.60
C LYS A 373 -3.10 23.67 -3.77
N LYS A 374 -2.00 24.32 -3.37
CA LYS A 374 -1.79 25.76 -3.59
C LYS A 374 -1.78 26.12 -5.07
N LEU A 375 -1.13 25.33 -5.93
CA LEU A 375 -1.16 25.57 -7.38
C LEU A 375 -2.57 25.39 -7.96
N MET A 376 -3.33 24.41 -7.47
CA MET A 376 -4.73 24.22 -7.87
C MET A 376 -5.59 25.41 -7.48
N THR A 377 -5.45 25.96 -6.26
CA THR A 377 -6.21 27.17 -5.86
C THR A 377 -5.86 28.41 -6.69
N ILE A 378 -4.63 28.49 -7.24
CA ILE A 378 -4.26 29.54 -8.21
C ILE A 378 -5.01 29.32 -9.53
N MET A 379 -5.07 28.09 -10.02
CA MET A 379 -5.81 27.73 -11.23
C MET A 379 -7.32 27.91 -11.06
N ASP A 380 -7.87 27.69 -9.86
CA ASP A 380 -9.29 27.96 -9.54
C ASP A 380 -9.66 29.45 -9.70
N SER A 381 -8.67 30.35 -9.62
CA SER A 381 -8.85 31.80 -9.86
C SER A 381 -8.71 32.19 -11.35
N MET A 382 -8.46 31.22 -12.23
CA MET A 382 -8.42 31.39 -13.68
C MET A 382 -9.80 31.11 -14.29
N ASN A 383 -10.11 31.74 -15.42
CA ASN A 383 -11.35 31.47 -16.16
C ASN A 383 -11.15 30.39 -17.24
N ASP A 384 -12.24 29.87 -17.81
CA ASP A 384 -12.18 28.82 -18.83
C ASP A 384 -11.34 29.23 -20.05
N GLN A 385 -11.39 30.51 -20.46
CA GLN A 385 -10.55 31.01 -21.56
C GLN A 385 -9.05 30.87 -21.26
N GLU A 386 -8.64 31.07 -20.00
CA GLU A 386 -7.25 30.93 -19.56
C GLU A 386 -6.86 29.47 -19.36
N LEU A 387 -7.76 28.66 -18.80
CA LEU A 387 -7.54 27.25 -18.51
C LEU A 387 -7.49 26.38 -19.77
N ASP A 388 -8.39 26.63 -20.73
CA ASP A 388 -8.56 25.83 -21.95
C ASP A 388 -7.79 26.39 -23.15
N SER A 389 -7.01 27.45 -22.95
CA SER A 389 -6.14 27.97 -24.01
C SER A 389 -5.06 26.96 -24.38
N THR A 390 -4.81 26.79 -25.68
CA THR A 390 -3.72 25.95 -26.21
C THR A 390 -2.35 26.36 -25.68
N ASP A 391 -2.18 27.64 -25.31
CA ASP A 391 -1.01 28.17 -24.63
C ASP A 391 -1.46 29.14 -23.54
N GLY A 392 -1.79 28.59 -22.37
CA GLY A 392 -2.26 29.35 -21.21
C GLY A 392 -1.31 30.49 -20.84
N ALA A 393 0.00 30.23 -20.84
CA ALA A 393 1.03 31.23 -20.51
C ALA A 393 1.00 32.45 -21.45
N LYS A 394 0.68 32.25 -22.74
CA LYS A 394 0.55 33.33 -23.71
C LYS A 394 -0.63 34.26 -23.42
N VAL A 395 -1.74 33.75 -22.88
CA VAL A 395 -2.91 34.57 -22.50
C VAL A 395 -2.53 35.57 -21.39
N PHE A 396 -1.82 35.10 -20.37
CA PHE A 396 -1.32 35.95 -19.29
C PHE A 396 -0.23 36.92 -19.75
N SER A 397 0.60 36.53 -20.72
CA SER A 397 1.63 37.41 -21.29
C SER A 397 1.04 38.56 -22.10
N LYS A 398 -0.05 38.32 -22.86
CA LYS A 398 -0.76 39.37 -23.61
C LYS A 398 -1.54 40.33 -22.72
N GLN A 399 -2.09 39.83 -21.61
CA GLN A 399 -2.90 40.60 -20.68
C GLN A 399 -2.42 40.39 -19.24
N PRO A 400 -1.32 41.07 -18.84
CA PRO A 400 -0.70 40.88 -17.52
C PRO A 400 -1.61 41.25 -16.35
N GLY A 401 -2.67 42.06 -16.59
CA GLY A 401 -3.71 42.33 -15.61
C GLY A 401 -4.41 41.06 -15.09
N ARG A 402 -4.44 39.98 -15.88
CA ARG A 402 -4.95 38.67 -15.46
C ARG A 402 -4.13 38.07 -14.32
N ILE A 403 -2.80 38.26 -14.32
CA ILE A 403 -1.91 37.78 -13.25
C ILE A 403 -2.27 38.45 -11.92
N GLN A 404 -2.54 39.76 -11.94
CA GLN A 404 -2.94 40.52 -10.75
C GLN A 404 -4.32 40.10 -10.22
N ARG A 405 -5.25 39.74 -11.13
CA ARG A 405 -6.57 39.22 -10.75
C ARG A 405 -6.44 37.84 -10.08
N VAL A 406 -5.70 36.93 -10.71
CA VAL A 406 -5.46 35.57 -10.18
C VAL A 406 -4.79 35.64 -8.81
N ALA A 407 -3.71 36.43 -8.69
CA ALA A 407 -2.97 36.59 -7.44
C ALA A 407 -3.87 37.05 -6.27
N ARG A 408 -4.72 38.07 -6.52
CA ARG A 408 -5.70 38.55 -5.52
C ARG A 408 -6.76 37.50 -5.20
N GLY A 409 -7.28 36.79 -6.19
CA GLY A 409 -8.33 35.78 -6.01
C GLY A 409 -7.89 34.56 -5.21
N SER A 410 -6.65 34.12 -5.42
CA SER A 410 -6.09 32.96 -4.71
C SER A 410 -5.28 33.32 -3.46
N GLY A 411 -5.15 34.61 -3.13
CA GLY A 411 -4.38 35.08 -1.96
C GLY A 411 -2.87 34.85 -2.06
N VAL A 412 -2.32 34.77 -3.28
CA VAL A 412 -0.89 34.52 -3.51
C VAL A 412 -0.19 35.75 -4.08
N SER A 413 1.14 35.74 -4.11
CA SER A 413 1.90 36.80 -4.74
C SER A 413 1.82 36.70 -6.28
N THR A 414 2.00 37.82 -6.99
CA THR A 414 2.09 37.81 -8.46
C THR A 414 3.25 36.96 -8.98
N ARG A 415 4.31 36.83 -8.17
CA ARG A 415 5.44 35.93 -8.45
C ARG A 415 5.02 34.46 -8.41
N ASP A 416 4.17 34.06 -7.46
CA ASP A 416 3.69 32.67 -7.36
C ASP A 416 2.90 32.28 -8.62
N VAL A 417 2.10 33.20 -9.16
CA VAL A 417 1.36 32.99 -10.42
C VAL A 417 2.33 32.87 -11.60
N GLN A 418 3.36 33.72 -11.66
CA GLN A 418 4.39 33.62 -12.70
C GLN A 418 5.20 32.32 -12.60
N GLU A 419 5.49 31.86 -11.38
CA GLU A 419 6.15 30.58 -11.13
C GLU A 419 5.27 29.42 -11.61
N LEU A 420 3.96 29.44 -11.34
CA LEU A 420 3.02 28.46 -11.89
C LEU A 420 3.05 28.44 -13.42
N LEU A 421 2.97 29.61 -14.07
CA LEU A 421 2.99 29.70 -15.54
C LEU A 421 4.34 29.21 -16.12
N THR A 422 5.43 29.46 -15.42
CA THR A 422 6.76 28.97 -15.80
C THR A 422 6.84 27.44 -15.66
N GLN A 423 6.29 26.89 -14.58
CA GLN A 423 6.20 25.45 -14.36
C GLN A 423 5.30 24.79 -15.42
N TYR A 424 4.13 25.37 -15.71
CA TYR A 424 3.25 24.95 -16.80
C TYR A 424 3.99 24.94 -18.15
N THR A 425 4.75 25.99 -18.46
CA THR A 425 5.49 26.06 -19.74
C THR A 425 6.54 24.94 -19.84
N LYS A 426 7.27 24.67 -18.75
CA LYS A 426 8.24 23.55 -18.70
C LYS A 426 7.53 22.20 -18.83
N PHE A 427 6.38 22.04 -18.19
CA PHE A 427 5.60 20.81 -18.24
C PHE A 427 5.03 20.57 -19.65
N ALA A 428 4.42 21.59 -20.24
CA ALA A 428 3.94 21.58 -21.62
C ALA A 428 5.06 21.28 -22.63
N GLN A 429 6.29 21.77 -22.40
CA GLN A 429 7.45 21.43 -23.23
C GLN A 429 7.85 19.95 -23.11
N MET A 430 7.84 19.38 -21.91
CA MET A 430 8.07 17.95 -21.71
C MET A 430 6.97 17.12 -22.40
N VAL A 431 5.71 17.50 -22.22
CA VAL A 431 4.57 16.84 -22.88
C VAL A 431 4.68 16.92 -24.39
N LYS A 432 5.03 18.07 -24.97
CA LYS A 432 5.27 18.23 -26.41
C LYS A 432 6.44 17.37 -26.88
N LYS A 433 7.53 17.28 -26.11
CA LYS A 433 8.64 16.38 -26.42
C LYS A 433 8.19 14.93 -26.42
N MET A 434 7.37 14.53 -25.45
CA MET A 434 6.83 13.17 -25.33
C MET A 434 5.83 12.84 -26.45
N GLY A 435 4.93 13.76 -26.80
CA GLY A 435 4.04 13.65 -27.95
C GLY A 435 4.79 13.64 -29.29
N GLY A 436 5.95 14.29 -29.36
CA GLY A 436 6.89 14.23 -30.49
C GLY A 436 7.57 12.87 -30.66
N ILE A 437 7.57 12.00 -29.63
CA ILE A 437 8.03 10.60 -29.71
C ILE A 437 7.03 9.73 -30.50
N LYS A 438 6.04 10.32 -31.19
CA LYS A 438 5.14 9.64 -32.12
C LYS A 438 5.84 8.76 -33.17
N GLY A 439 7.14 9.02 -33.46
CA GLY A 439 7.95 8.14 -34.31
C GLY A 439 8.45 6.85 -33.64
N LEU A 440 8.46 6.77 -32.31
CA LEU A 440 9.06 5.69 -31.53
C LEU A 440 8.04 4.86 -30.74
N PHE A 441 6.83 5.40 -30.46
CA PHE A 441 5.74 4.67 -29.79
C PHE A 441 4.62 4.19 -30.71
N LYS A 442 4.80 4.24 -32.04
CA LYS A 442 3.93 3.51 -32.96
C LYS A 442 4.21 2.01 -32.78
N GLY A 443 3.56 1.41 -31.77
CA GLY A 443 3.59 0.00 -31.39
C GLY A 443 3.00 -0.96 -32.43
N GLY A 444 3.33 -0.74 -33.70
CA GLY A 444 2.92 -1.57 -34.83
C GLY A 444 3.87 -1.54 -36.03
N ASP A 445 4.88 -0.66 -36.05
CA ASP A 445 5.75 -0.50 -37.24
C ASP A 445 7.27 -0.64 -36.98
N MET A 446 7.68 -0.93 -35.74
CA MET A 446 9.11 -1.12 -35.42
C MET A 446 9.72 -2.39 -36.03
N SER A 447 8.92 -3.24 -36.66
CA SER A 447 9.38 -4.48 -37.29
C SER A 447 9.73 -4.36 -38.77
N LYS A 448 9.45 -3.24 -39.46
CA LYS A 448 9.45 -3.30 -40.94
C LYS A 448 10.40 -2.41 -41.75
N ASN A 449 11.08 -1.38 -41.24
CA ASN A 449 12.01 -0.63 -42.11
C ASN A 449 13.06 0.25 -41.39
N VAL A 450 13.59 -0.17 -40.23
CA VAL A 450 14.71 0.57 -39.62
C VAL A 450 15.95 0.35 -40.48
N SER A 451 16.27 1.35 -41.31
CA SER A 451 17.50 1.35 -42.10
C SER A 451 18.72 1.24 -41.18
N GLN A 452 19.74 0.49 -41.61
CA GLN A 452 20.97 0.27 -40.85
C GLN A 452 21.66 1.60 -40.47
N SER A 453 21.48 2.64 -41.28
CA SER A 453 22.01 4.00 -41.04
C SER A 453 21.26 4.76 -39.94
N GLN A 454 19.96 4.56 -39.77
CA GLN A 454 19.18 5.15 -38.67
C GLN A 454 19.52 4.50 -37.33
N MET A 455 19.71 3.18 -37.31
CA MET A 455 20.19 2.46 -36.13
C MET A 455 21.59 2.92 -35.69
N ALA A 456 22.49 3.18 -36.65
CA ALA A 456 23.82 3.73 -36.34
C ALA A 456 23.74 5.14 -35.73
N LYS A 457 22.87 6.02 -36.24
CA LYS A 457 22.63 7.35 -35.67
C LYS A 457 22.00 7.29 -34.27
N LEU A 458 21.04 6.38 -34.06
CA LEU A 458 20.40 6.18 -32.76
C LEU A 458 21.41 5.68 -31.71
N ASN A 459 22.26 4.71 -32.08
CA ASN A 459 23.33 4.22 -31.22
C ASN A 459 24.34 5.31 -30.86
N GLN A 460 24.73 6.16 -31.83
CA GLN A 460 25.62 7.30 -31.53
C GLN A 460 24.96 8.36 -30.63
N GLN A 461 23.66 8.63 -30.78
CA GLN A 461 22.95 9.55 -29.90
C GLN A 461 22.77 8.99 -28.50
N MET A 462 22.43 7.70 -28.35
CA MET A 462 22.36 7.04 -27.05
C MET A 462 23.72 7.03 -26.34
N ALA A 463 24.79 6.69 -27.05
CA ALA A 463 26.14 6.71 -26.49
C ALA A 463 26.58 8.10 -26.00
N LYS A 464 26.07 9.18 -26.62
CA LYS A 464 26.33 10.57 -26.17
C LYS A 464 25.45 11.02 -25.00
N MET A 465 24.29 10.40 -24.78
CA MET A 465 23.40 10.72 -23.66
C MET A 465 23.67 9.90 -22.40
N MET A 466 24.32 8.74 -22.54
CA MET A 466 24.67 7.90 -21.39
C MET A 466 25.92 8.43 -20.70
N ASP A 467 25.85 8.55 -19.37
CA ASP A 467 27.00 8.87 -18.54
C ASP A 467 28.14 7.85 -18.81
N PRO A 468 29.39 8.27 -19.01
CA PRO A 468 30.52 7.39 -19.24
C PRO A 468 30.65 6.26 -18.22
N ARG A 469 30.24 6.49 -16.96
CA ARG A 469 30.28 5.48 -15.89
C ARG A 469 29.25 4.37 -16.11
N VAL A 470 28.05 4.72 -16.62
CA VAL A 470 27.00 3.76 -16.97
C VAL A 470 27.43 2.93 -18.18
N LEU A 471 28.04 3.58 -19.17
CA LEU A 471 28.55 2.89 -20.36
C LEU A 471 29.64 1.87 -19.98
N HIS A 472 30.50 2.19 -19.00
CA HIS A 472 31.52 1.28 -18.52
C HIS A 472 30.92 0.10 -17.73
N HIS A 473 29.93 0.37 -16.87
CA HIS A 473 29.20 -0.69 -16.15
C HIS A 473 28.42 -1.62 -17.07
N MET A 474 27.99 -1.14 -18.25
CA MET A 474 27.30 -1.95 -19.26
C MET A 474 28.24 -2.74 -20.18
N GLY A 475 29.57 -2.70 -20.02
CA GLY A 475 30.50 -3.39 -20.92
C GLY A 475 30.80 -2.64 -22.22
N GLY A 476 30.70 -1.31 -22.19
CA GLY A 476 30.93 -0.43 -23.33
C GLY A 476 29.91 -0.60 -24.45
N MET A 477 30.28 -0.18 -25.66
CA MET A 477 29.42 -0.28 -26.84
C MET A 477 29.00 -1.72 -27.16
N ALA A 478 29.85 -2.71 -26.84
CA ALA A 478 29.55 -4.12 -27.07
C ALA A 478 28.39 -4.61 -26.17
N GLY A 479 28.36 -4.20 -24.91
CA GLY A 479 27.28 -4.59 -24.00
C GLY A 479 25.98 -3.80 -24.21
N LEU A 480 26.04 -2.57 -24.73
CA LEU A 480 24.84 -1.88 -25.24
C LEU A 480 24.25 -2.64 -26.45
N GLN A 481 25.10 -3.15 -27.34
CA GLN A 481 24.68 -3.96 -28.49
C GLN A 481 24.06 -5.30 -28.09
N SER A 482 24.60 -5.99 -27.08
CA SER A 482 24.03 -7.24 -26.57
C SER A 482 22.67 -7.00 -25.89
N MET A 483 22.55 -5.92 -25.11
CA MET A 483 21.29 -5.53 -24.49
C MET A 483 20.21 -5.21 -25.54
N MET A 484 20.56 -4.47 -26.60
CA MET A 484 19.63 -4.21 -27.70
C MET A 484 19.19 -5.48 -28.43
N ARG A 485 20.10 -6.42 -28.69
CA ARG A 485 19.75 -7.72 -29.28
C ARG A 485 18.79 -8.50 -28.39
N GLN A 486 19.01 -8.49 -27.08
CA GLN A 486 18.15 -9.17 -26.12
C GLN A 486 16.76 -8.53 -26.04
N PHE A 487 16.69 -7.19 -26.13
CA PHE A 487 15.41 -6.47 -26.19
C PHE A 487 14.63 -6.76 -27.48
N GLN A 488 15.32 -6.84 -28.63
CA GLN A 488 14.70 -7.23 -29.90
C GLN A 488 14.17 -8.67 -29.87
N GLN A 489 14.91 -9.61 -29.28
CA GLN A 489 14.48 -11.01 -29.19
C GLN A 489 13.31 -11.19 -28.20
N GLY A 490 13.33 -10.48 -27.06
CA GLY A 490 12.24 -10.52 -26.08
C GLY A 490 10.91 -9.98 -26.62
N ALA A 491 10.95 -8.92 -27.43
CA ALA A 491 9.74 -8.36 -28.04
C ALA A 491 9.16 -9.25 -29.15
N ALA A 492 10.00 -9.99 -29.90
CA ALA A 492 9.54 -10.88 -30.97
C ALA A 492 8.94 -12.21 -30.43
N GLY A 493 9.44 -12.71 -29.30
CA GLY A 493 8.98 -13.96 -28.69
C GLY A 493 7.53 -13.91 -28.19
N ASN A 494 7.12 -12.80 -27.59
CA ASN A 494 5.77 -12.67 -27.03
C ASN A 494 4.68 -12.40 -28.08
N MET A 495 5.04 -11.92 -29.28
CA MET A 495 4.05 -11.59 -30.31
C MET A 495 3.63 -12.81 -31.14
N LYS A 496 4.44 -13.87 -31.19
CA LYS A 496 4.14 -15.08 -31.96
C LYS A 496 3.19 -16.05 -31.23
N GLY A 497 3.12 -15.98 -29.90
CA GLY A 497 2.22 -16.82 -29.10
C GLY A 497 0.75 -16.40 -29.14
N MET A 498 0.45 -15.14 -29.50
CA MET A 498 -0.90 -14.57 -29.41
C MET A 498 -1.70 -14.58 -30.72
N MET A 499 -1.10 -14.95 -31.86
CA MET A 499 -1.74 -14.90 -33.19
C MET A 499 -2.13 -16.29 -33.74
N GLY A 500 -2.08 -17.35 -32.93
CA GLY A 500 -2.13 -18.75 -33.40
C GLY A 500 -3.47 -19.50 -33.27
N PHE A 501 -4.51 -18.94 -32.66
CA PHE A 501 -5.78 -19.65 -32.43
C PHE A 501 -6.97 -18.88 -32.99
N ASN A 502 -7.15 -18.94 -34.31
CA ASN A 502 -8.44 -18.72 -34.96
C ASN A 502 -8.38 -19.33 -36.37
N ASN A 503 -8.77 -20.61 -36.48
CA ASN A 503 -9.29 -21.33 -37.66
C ASN A 503 -9.12 -22.85 -37.48
N MET A 504 -10.05 -23.46 -36.75
CA MET A 504 -10.69 -24.75 -37.06
C MET A 504 -11.82 -25.00 -36.07
#